data_AF-A0A4T2C3R4-F1
#
_entry.id   AF-A0A4T2C3R4-F1
#
_cell.length_a   1.000
_cell.length_b   1.000
_cell.length_c   1.000
_cell.angle_alpha   90.00
_cell.angle_beta   90.00
_cell.angle_gamma   90.00
#
_symmetry.space_group_name_H-M   'P 1'
#
loop_
_entity.id
_entity.type
_entity.pdbx_description
1 polymer ?
#
loop_
_entity_poly.entity_id
_entity_poly.type
_entity_poly.pdbx_seq_one_letter_code
_entity_poly.pdbx_strand_id
1 'polypeptide(L)'
;MPLGSVRTIVSNRFQSGRKLDFGNANPSTLGADFLALGLPLVTKINELHPVGGSFALLQLQRLNEARNALIHDDPVSIAACRTMQPLVLETARRWRQSLDFVAAEMDTIMREHLTDLIGAPPW
;
A
#
# COMPACT_ATOMS: atom_id res chain seq x y z
N MET A 1 5.85 19.06 29.11
CA MET A 1 5.38 19.43 27.75
C MET A 1 3.87 19.36 27.72
N PRO A 2 3.14 20.34 27.15
CA PRO A 2 1.69 20.26 27.10
C PRO A 2 1.28 19.20 26.07
N LEU A 3 0.42 18.26 26.48
CA LEU A 3 -0.11 17.15 25.66
C LEU A 3 -0.71 17.61 24.31
N GLY A 4 -1.15 18.88 24.21
CA GLY A 4 -1.62 19.48 22.97
C GLY A 4 -0.58 19.50 21.84
N SER A 5 0.71 19.68 22.17
CA SER A 5 1.77 19.72 21.14
C SER A 5 2.01 18.35 20.52
N VAL A 6 1.97 17.28 21.32
CA VAL A 6 2.19 15.90 20.83
C VAL A 6 1.03 15.45 19.95
N ARG A 7 -0.21 15.71 20.38
CA ARG A 7 -1.42 15.38 19.59
C ARG A 7 -1.40 16.06 18.22
N THR A 8 -1.03 17.34 18.16
CA THR A 8 -0.93 18.08 16.89
C THR A 8 0.20 17.55 16.00
N ILE A 9 1.37 17.23 16.58
CA ILE A 9 2.50 16.64 15.81
C ILE A 9 2.11 15.29 15.22
N VAL A 10 1.50 14.42 16.02
CA VAL A 10 1.05 13.08 15.59
C VAL A 10 -0.06 13.21 14.54
N SER A 11 -1.08 14.04 14.77
CA SER A 11 -2.16 14.29 13.80
C SER A 11 -1.62 14.81 12.47
N ASN A 12 -0.66 15.73 12.50
CA ASN A 12 -0.02 16.25 11.29
C ASN A 12 0.74 15.16 10.54
N ARG A 13 1.38 14.19 11.22
CA ARG A 13 2.04 13.05 10.56
C ARG A 13 1.04 12.13 9.85
N PHE A 14 -0.16 11.95 10.40
CA PHE A 14 -1.23 11.20 9.75
C PHE A 14 -1.90 11.93 8.57
N GLN A 15 -1.85 13.27 8.56
CA GLN A 15 -2.55 14.12 7.57
C GLN A 15 -1.62 14.70 6.49
N SER A 16 -0.30 14.65 6.71
CA SER A 16 0.67 15.32 5.84
C SER A 16 1.05 14.46 4.63
N GLY A 17 0.48 14.77 3.47
CA GLY A 17 1.10 14.55 2.16
C GLY A 17 1.50 13.11 1.87
N ARG A 18 0.66 12.14 2.25
CA ARG A 18 0.92 10.74 1.91
C ARG A 18 0.95 10.61 0.40
N LYS A 19 1.92 9.87 -0.12
CA LYS A 19 1.99 9.60 -1.56
C LYS A 19 0.78 8.80 -2.02
N LEU A 20 0.13 8.07 -1.14
CA LEU A 20 -1.19 7.46 -1.41
C LEU A 20 -2.30 8.45 -1.76
N ASP A 21 -2.25 9.69 -1.27
CA ASP A 21 -3.33 10.65 -1.48
C ASP A 21 -3.30 11.28 -2.90
N PHE A 22 -2.15 11.26 -3.57
CA PHE A 22 -1.95 11.92 -4.88
C PHE A 22 -1.24 11.04 -5.93
N GLY A 23 -0.79 9.84 -5.56
CA GLY A 23 0.06 8.99 -6.39
C GLY A 23 -0.37 7.53 -6.41
N ASN A 24 0.48 6.69 -7.01
CA ASN A 24 0.24 5.25 -7.12
C ASN A 24 0.52 4.56 -5.79
N ALA A 25 -0.38 3.67 -5.37
CA ALA A 25 -0.14 2.76 -4.26
C ALA A 25 0.84 1.67 -4.71
N ASN A 26 2.12 1.79 -4.40
CA ASN A 26 3.15 0.80 -4.74
C ASN A 26 4.03 0.53 -3.51
N PRO A 27 4.87 -0.53 -3.52
CA PRO A 27 5.64 -0.89 -2.33
C PRO A 27 6.53 0.24 -1.83
N SER A 28 7.10 1.06 -2.72
CA SER A 28 7.94 2.19 -2.30
C SER A 28 7.13 3.32 -1.65
N THR A 29 5.99 3.69 -2.23
CA THR A 29 5.14 4.76 -1.67
C THR A 29 4.49 4.32 -0.36
N LEU A 30 3.96 3.10 -0.30
CA LEU A 30 3.46 2.48 0.93
C LEU A 30 4.54 2.42 2.01
N GLY A 31 5.73 1.93 1.67
CA GLY A 31 6.85 1.86 2.60
C GLY A 31 7.21 3.24 3.17
N ALA A 32 7.32 4.26 2.32
CA ALA A 32 7.66 5.62 2.75
C ALA A 32 6.58 6.24 3.65
N ASP A 33 5.30 6.12 3.27
CA ASP A 33 4.18 6.72 4.00
C ASP A 33 4.06 6.13 5.42
N PHE A 34 4.23 4.81 5.57
CA PHE A 34 4.12 4.15 6.87
C PHE A 34 5.41 4.24 7.70
N LEU A 35 6.59 4.32 7.07
CA LEU A 35 7.84 4.55 7.78
C LEU A 35 7.87 5.93 8.46
N ALA A 36 7.17 6.93 7.90
CA ALA A 36 6.97 8.22 8.56
C ALA A 36 6.22 8.13 9.91
N LEU A 37 5.52 7.01 10.15
CA LEU A 37 4.86 6.67 11.41
C LEU A 37 5.70 5.71 12.28
N GLY A 38 6.93 5.37 11.86
CA GLY A 38 7.77 4.38 12.53
C GLY A 38 7.41 2.93 12.22
N LEU A 39 6.57 2.69 11.21
CA LEU A 39 6.08 1.36 10.85
C LEU A 39 6.69 0.87 9.52
N PRO A 40 7.60 -0.12 9.53
CA PRO A 40 8.15 -0.69 8.30
C PRO A 40 7.15 -1.65 7.61
N LEU A 41 6.02 -1.10 7.13
CA LEU A 41 4.86 -1.86 6.65
C LEU A 41 5.20 -2.94 5.64
N VAL A 42 5.92 -2.60 4.56
CA VAL A 42 6.24 -3.55 3.48
C VAL A 42 7.12 -4.70 3.99
N THR A 43 8.08 -4.38 4.86
CA THR A 43 8.91 -5.40 5.51
C THR A 43 8.05 -6.35 6.33
N LYS A 44 7.16 -5.80 7.19
CA LYS A 44 6.24 -6.61 8.00
C LYS A 44 5.33 -7.51 7.17
N ILE A 45 4.75 -7.00 6.08
CA ILE A 45 3.90 -7.81 5.18
C ILE A 45 4.70 -9.00 4.63
N ASN A 46 5.95 -8.78 4.20
CA ASN A 46 6.79 -9.84 3.66
C ASN A 46 7.32 -10.79 4.74
N GLU A 47 7.52 -10.33 5.98
CA GLU A 47 7.90 -11.20 7.10
C GLU A 47 6.75 -12.12 7.51
N LEU A 48 5.53 -11.58 7.59
CA LEU A 48 4.32 -12.35 7.92
C LEU A 48 3.93 -13.29 6.79
N HIS A 49 4.11 -12.85 5.53
CA HIS A 49 3.72 -13.60 4.33
C HIS A 49 4.84 -13.63 3.28
N PRO A 50 5.91 -14.42 3.47
CA PRO A 50 7.09 -14.37 2.60
C PRO A 50 6.80 -14.58 1.11
N VAL A 51 5.93 -15.54 0.80
CA VAL A 51 5.53 -15.84 -0.58
C VAL A 51 4.35 -14.96 -1.02
N GLY A 52 3.29 -14.90 -0.22
CA GLY A 52 2.04 -14.21 -0.58
C GLY A 52 2.15 -12.68 -0.61
N GLY A 53 2.88 -12.11 0.34
CA GLY A 53 3.09 -10.66 0.48
C GLY A 53 3.85 -10.07 -0.71
N SER A 54 5.01 -10.65 -1.02
CA SER A 54 5.83 -10.23 -2.16
C SER A 54 5.04 -10.31 -3.48
N PHE A 55 4.27 -11.38 -3.65
CA PHE A 55 3.41 -11.55 -4.82
C PHE A 55 2.31 -10.48 -4.89
N ALA A 56 1.57 -10.25 -3.81
CA ALA A 56 0.47 -9.29 -3.78
C ALA A 56 0.97 -7.85 -4.05
N LEU A 57 2.11 -7.49 -3.48
CA LEU A 57 2.78 -6.20 -3.70
C LEU A 57 3.22 -6.01 -5.15
N LEU A 58 3.73 -7.07 -5.79
CA LEU A 58 4.06 -7.05 -7.22
C LEU A 58 2.79 -6.85 -8.07
N GLN A 59 1.69 -7.53 -7.73
CA GLN A 59 0.42 -7.36 -8.46
C GLN A 59 -0.11 -5.93 -8.34
N LEU A 60 0.04 -5.29 -7.18
CA LEU A 60 -0.35 -3.89 -7.00
C LEU A 60 0.46 -2.95 -7.90
N GLN A 61 1.77 -3.18 -8.04
CA GLN A 61 2.59 -2.42 -8.97
C GLN A 61 2.11 -2.60 -10.42
N ARG A 62 1.89 -3.84 -10.84
CA ARG A 62 1.44 -4.14 -12.20
C ARG A 62 0.04 -3.61 -12.51
N LEU A 63 -0.84 -3.57 -11.51
CA LEU A 63 -2.15 -2.92 -11.61
C LEU A 63 -2.00 -1.42 -11.93
N ASN A 64 -1.12 -0.71 -11.21
CA ASN A 64 -0.89 0.71 -11.47
C ASN A 64 -0.31 0.94 -12.88
N GLU A 65 0.64 0.12 -13.31
CA GLU A 65 1.22 0.19 -14.66
C GLU A 65 0.14 0.00 -15.72
N ALA A 66 -0.69 -1.04 -15.60
CA ALA A 66 -1.79 -1.29 -16.54
C ALA A 66 -2.82 -0.15 -16.53
N ARG A 67 -3.19 0.36 -15.34
CA ARG A 67 -4.11 1.50 -15.20
C ARG A 67 -3.56 2.74 -15.90
N ASN A 68 -2.30 3.09 -15.69
CA ASN A 68 -1.69 4.28 -16.28
C ASN A 68 -1.57 4.13 -17.80
N ALA A 69 -1.16 2.96 -18.29
CA ALA A 69 -1.09 2.67 -19.72
C ALA A 69 -2.45 2.84 -20.42
N LEU A 70 -3.52 2.35 -19.80
CA LEU A 70 -4.89 2.48 -20.32
C LEU A 70 -5.42 3.91 -20.25
N ILE A 71 -5.17 4.63 -19.15
CA ILE A 71 -5.63 6.03 -18.98
C ILE A 71 -4.96 6.96 -19.99
N HIS A 72 -3.69 6.73 -20.29
CA HIS A 72 -2.92 7.55 -21.23
C HIS A 72 -3.02 7.07 -22.68
N ASP A 73 -3.79 5.99 -22.95
CA ASP A 73 -3.90 5.33 -24.25
C ASP A 73 -2.53 5.11 -24.92
N ASP A 74 -1.53 4.72 -24.13
CA ASP A 74 -0.16 4.53 -24.60
C ASP A 74 0.00 3.11 -25.18
N PRO A 75 0.09 2.94 -26.50
CA PRO A 75 0.12 1.62 -27.12
C PRO A 75 1.40 0.84 -26.76
N VAL A 76 2.51 1.54 -26.50
CA VAL A 76 3.79 0.91 -26.13
C VAL A 76 3.68 0.35 -24.73
N SER A 77 3.16 1.15 -23.79
CA SER A 77 2.95 0.68 -22.40
C SER A 77 1.88 -0.41 -22.32
N ILE A 78 0.80 -0.33 -23.10
CA ILE A 78 -0.21 -1.39 -23.17
C ILE A 78 0.39 -2.70 -23.69
N ALA A 79 1.23 -2.63 -24.73
CA ALA A 79 1.94 -3.79 -25.25
C ALA A 79 2.88 -4.39 -24.19
N ALA A 80 3.66 -3.55 -23.49
CA ALA A 80 4.53 -3.98 -22.40
C ALA A 80 3.74 -4.67 -21.27
N CYS A 81 2.62 -4.10 -20.83
CA CYS A 81 1.75 -4.74 -19.84
C CYS A 81 1.27 -6.12 -20.30
N ARG A 82 0.87 -6.27 -21.57
CA ARG A 82 0.42 -7.55 -22.14
C ARG A 82 1.52 -8.62 -22.15
N THR A 83 2.78 -8.23 -22.33
CA THR A 83 3.91 -9.18 -22.25
C THR A 83 4.14 -9.70 -20.83
N MET A 84 3.96 -8.83 -19.83
CA MET A 84 4.12 -9.19 -18.42
C MET A 84 2.94 -10.01 -17.88
N GLN A 85 1.73 -9.70 -18.33
CA GLN A 85 0.51 -10.39 -17.94
C GLN A 85 -0.64 -10.12 -18.93
N PRO A 86 -1.50 -11.12 -19.23
CA PRO A 86 -2.66 -10.89 -20.07
C PRO A 86 -3.61 -9.84 -19.47
N LEU A 87 -4.07 -8.88 -20.27
CA LEU A 87 -5.09 -7.91 -19.86
C LEU A 87 -6.49 -8.49 -20.05
N VAL A 88 -6.83 -9.48 -19.22
CA VAL A 88 -8.11 -10.20 -19.23
C VAL A 88 -8.80 -10.12 -17.87
N LEU A 89 -10.08 -10.50 -17.82
CA LEU A 89 -10.89 -10.45 -16.60
C LEU A 89 -10.28 -11.25 -15.44
N GLU A 90 -9.66 -12.40 -15.72
CA GLU A 90 -9.00 -13.19 -14.68
C GLU A 90 -7.87 -12.42 -14.00
N THR A 91 -7.03 -11.72 -14.77
CA THR A 91 -5.94 -10.89 -14.25
C THR A 91 -6.49 -9.74 -13.41
N ALA A 92 -7.57 -9.10 -13.85
CA ALA A 92 -8.23 -8.05 -13.06
C ALA A 92 -8.79 -8.58 -11.71
N ARG A 93 -9.37 -9.78 -11.70
CA ARG A 93 -9.81 -10.45 -10.46
C ARG A 93 -8.64 -10.73 -9.53
N ARG A 94 -7.50 -11.16 -10.08
CA ARG A 94 -6.28 -11.41 -9.31
C ARG A 94 -5.73 -10.13 -8.69
N TRP A 95 -5.67 -9.02 -9.43
CA TRP A 95 -5.28 -7.73 -8.85
C TRP A 95 -6.20 -7.30 -7.72
N ARG A 96 -7.52 -7.47 -7.88
CA ARG A 96 -8.49 -7.18 -6.83
C ARG A 96 -8.20 -7.99 -5.56
N GLN A 97 -8.01 -9.31 -5.69
CA GLN A 97 -7.69 -10.17 -4.56
C GLN A 97 -6.38 -9.75 -3.86
N SER A 98 -5.34 -9.41 -4.63
CA SER A 98 -4.09 -8.91 -4.07
C SER A 98 -4.25 -7.56 -3.36
N LEU A 99 -5.08 -6.66 -3.90
CA LEU A 99 -5.38 -5.38 -3.26
C LEU A 99 -6.17 -5.56 -1.96
N ASP A 100 -7.19 -6.42 -1.98
CA ASP A 100 -7.98 -6.75 -0.79
C ASP A 100 -7.08 -7.37 0.30
N PHE A 101 -6.17 -8.26 -0.08
CA PHE A 101 -5.16 -8.83 0.83
C PHE A 101 -4.25 -7.75 1.43
N VAL A 102 -3.62 -6.91 0.60
CA VAL A 102 -2.72 -5.86 1.11
C VAL A 102 -3.47 -4.90 2.04
N ALA A 103 -4.70 -4.53 1.71
CA ALA A 103 -5.52 -3.66 2.56
C ALA A 103 -5.84 -4.30 3.93
N ALA A 104 -6.15 -5.60 3.96
CA ALA A 104 -6.41 -6.32 5.21
C ALA A 104 -5.15 -6.43 6.10
N GLU A 105 -3.98 -6.68 5.49
CA GLU A 105 -2.71 -6.70 6.21
C GLU A 105 -2.33 -5.31 6.73
N MET A 106 -2.59 -4.25 5.96
CA MET A 106 -2.40 -2.87 6.42
C MET A 106 -3.25 -2.56 7.65
N ASP A 107 -4.52 -2.97 7.67
CA ASP A 107 -5.41 -2.77 8.83
C ASP A 107 -4.88 -3.52 10.06
N THR A 108 -4.55 -4.80 9.90
CA THR A 108 -4.04 -5.67 10.96
C THR A 108 -2.75 -5.10 11.57
N ILE A 109 -1.76 -4.81 10.72
CA ILE A 109 -0.45 -4.32 11.16
C ILE A 109 -0.57 -2.94 11.83
N MET A 110 -1.42 -2.06 11.30
CA MET A 110 -1.63 -0.73 11.88
C MET A 110 -2.37 -0.82 13.22
N ARG A 111 -3.38 -1.68 13.32
CA ARG A 111 -4.11 -1.96 14.56
C ARG A 111 -3.15 -2.46 15.65
N GLU A 112 -2.29 -3.43 15.33
CA GLU A 112 -1.27 -3.93 16.26
C GLU A 112 -0.31 -2.82 16.69
N HIS A 113 0.25 -2.09 15.71
CA HIS A 113 1.19 -1.00 15.99
C HIS A 113 0.58 0.09 16.90
N LEU A 114 -0.67 0.47 16.66
CA LEU A 114 -1.36 1.45 17.50
C LEU A 114 -1.68 0.88 18.88
N THR A 115 -2.10 -0.39 18.97
CA THR A 115 -2.36 -1.06 20.24
C THR A 115 -1.11 -1.08 21.11
N ASP A 116 0.05 -1.41 20.54
CA ASP A 116 1.34 -1.36 21.25
C ASP A 116 1.69 0.05 21.72
N LEU A 117 1.35 1.07 20.92
CA LEU A 117 1.68 2.46 21.20
C LEU A 117 0.77 3.09 22.27
N ILE A 118 -0.53 2.76 22.28
CA ILE A 118 -1.54 3.44 23.11
C ILE A 118 -2.16 2.55 24.18
N GLY A 119 -1.87 1.24 24.18
CA GLY A 119 -2.35 0.26 25.15
C GLY A 119 -3.77 -0.26 24.91
N ALA A 120 -4.42 0.12 23.80
CA ALA A 120 -5.77 -0.33 23.44
C ALA A 120 -5.98 -0.29 21.91
N PRO A 121 -6.86 -1.12 21.35
CA PRO A 121 -7.10 -1.13 19.91
C PRO A 121 -7.83 0.15 19.45
N PRO A 122 -7.40 0.74 18.33
CA PRO A 122 -7.91 2.03 17.83
C PRO A 122 -9.28 1.96 17.12
N TRP A 123 -9.68 0.77 16.67
CA TRP A 123 -10.99 0.39 16.12
C TRP A 123 -11.18 -1.11 16.36
#